data_AF-A0A7J5ETT9-F1
#
_entry.id   AF-A0A7J5ETT9-F1
#
_cell.length_a   1.000
_cell.length_b   1.000
_cell.length_c   1.000
_cell.angle_alpha   90.00
_cell.angle_beta   90.00
_cell.angle_gamma   90.00
#
_symmetry.space_group_name_H-M   'P 1'
#
loop_
_entity.id
_entity.type
_entity.pdbx_description
1 polymer ?
#
loop_
_entity_poly.entity_id
_entity_poly.type
_entity_poly.pdbx_seq_one_letter_code
_entity_poly.pdbx_strand_id
1 'polypeptide(L)'
;GTANGALPIGDFADPDHAAAFSDLVAAADPACTTRTISAAWSPPPAGGPWPLVAFSHCHECTRFSGMTIAARLASHGFAVVTVDHTGNTLWDQLDMDGLPLDGTTLDLRVGDVAFAVARARGELASMTGVAIDPGPIGVFGHSFGSVTAGLYAQRNGAEVGAAFGLAAPMENPLLPGVTITEIDAPLGFLVAREDNSISELGNELIRGNFMRAPGPAWKLEVADAGHWSVSDLVGVVPAFAPGCGDGTRQTDGQPFTYLPAETGRAIAAAYVTAFFKATLLGDAGAEAYLSAERPEGTVTAEAR
;
A
#
# COMPACT_ATOMS: atom_id res chain seq x y z
N GLY A 1 16.14 17.88 8.08
CA GLY A 1 16.22 19.28 7.59
C GLY A 1 15.08 20.09 8.16
N THR A 2 14.93 21.36 7.77
CA THR A 2 13.76 22.21 8.10
C THR A 2 12.88 22.47 6.86
N ALA A 3 13.06 21.66 5.81
CA ALA A 3 12.36 21.85 4.55
C ALA A 3 10.88 21.44 4.70
N ASN A 4 10.00 22.28 4.15
CA ASN A 4 8.56 22.10 4.07
C ASN A 4 8.12 22.43 2.64
N GLY A 5 7.33 21.55 2.02
CA GLY A 5 6.81 21.74 0.67
C GLY A 5 6.92 20.47 -0.17
N ALA A 6 7.06 20.65 -1.49
CA ALA A 6 7.33 19.54 -2.40
C ALA A 6 8.79 19.10 -2.25
N LEU A 7 9.01 17.97 -1.59
CA LEU A 7 10.34 17.37 -1.39
C LEU A 7 10.58 16.28 -2.43
N PRO A 8 11.75 16.22 -3.08
CA PRO A 8 12.14 15.10 -3.94
C PRO A 8 11.96 13.76 -3.22
N ILE A 9 11.41 12.75 -3.90
CA ILE A 9 11.26 11.42 -3.31
C ILE A 9 12.62 10.80 -2.96
N GLY A 10 13.67 11.17 -3.72
CA GLY A 10 15.07 10.80 -3.46
C GLY A 10 15.57 11.17 -2.07
N ASP A 11 15.07 12.26 -1.49
CA ASP A 11 15.49 12.77 -0.18
C ASP A 11 15.03 11.87 0.99
N PHE A 12 14.13 10.91 0.74
CA PHE A 12 13.62 9.97 1.75
C PHE A 12 14.38 8.65 1.83
N ALA A 13 15.25 8.39 0.86
CA ALA A 13 16.18 7.26 0.91
C ALA A 13 17.28 7.53 1.94
N ASP A 14 17.83 6.45 2.50
CA ASP A 14 18.94 6.55 3.44
C ASP A 14 20.19 7.16 2.75
N PRO A 15 21.10 7.81 3.50
CA PRO A 15 22.23 8.53 2.90
C PRO A 15 23.07 7.71 1.91
N ASP A 16 23.21 6.40 2.17
CA ASP A 16 23.98 5.49 1.33
C ASP A 16 23.27 5.18 -0.02
N HIS A 17 21.95 5.33 -0.09
CA HIS A 17 21.13 5.03 -1.26
C HIS A 17 20.56 6.28 -1.96
N ALA A 18 20.61 7.46 -1.32
CA ALA A 18 19.94 8.67 -1.79
C ALA A 18 20.37 9.11 -3.20
N ALA A 19 21.68 9.03 -3.51
CA ALA A 19 22.20 9.37 -4.83
C ALA A 19 21.71 8.37 -5.89
N ALA A 20 21.92 7.07 -5.65
CA ALA A 20 21.50 6.01 -6.57
C ALA A 20 19.98 6.04 -6.83
N PHE A 21 19.19 6.26 -5.79
CA PHE A 21 17.74 6.37 -5.94
C PHE A 21 17.33 7.60 -6.74
N SER A 22 17.97 8.75 -6.49
CA SER A 22 17.71 9.98 -7.25
C SER A 22 18.04 9.81 -8.72
N ASP A 23 19.12 9.08 -9.06
CA ASP A 23 19.50 8.77 -10.44
C ASP A 23 18.47 7.83 -11.11
N LEU A 24 17.99 6.80 -10.41
CA LEU A 24 16.93 5.91 -10.91
C LEU A 24 15.63 6.68 -11.16
N VAL A 25 15.23 7.52 -10.22
CA VAL A 25 14.08 8.40 -10.39
C VAL A 25 14.31 9.29 -11.61
N ALA A 26 15.43 10.00 -11.71
CA ALA A 26 15.76 10.88 -12.83
C ALA A 26 15.67 10.17 -14.20
N ALA A 27 16.12 8.92 -14.28
CA ALA A 27 16.10 8.11 -15.50
C ALA A 27 14.71 7.56 -15.88
N ALA A 28 13.79 7.39 -14.92
CA ALA A 28 12.45 6.91 -15.16
C ALA A 28 11.63 7.88 -16.03
N ASP A 29 10.52 7.41 -16.61
CA ASP A 29 9.56 8.28 -17.29
C ASP A 29 8.94 9.26 -16.25
N PRO A 30 8.94 10.58 -16.50
CA PRO A 30 8.36 11.56 -15.59
C PRO A 30 6.85 11.42 -15.37
N ALA A 31 6.12 10.76 -16.28
CA ALA A 31 4.69 10.48 -16.14
C ALA A 31 4.39 9.28 -15.22
N CYS A 32 5.41 8.47 -14.87
CA CYS A 32 5.25 7.24 -14.10
C CYS A 32 5.50 7.45 -12.61
N THR A 33 6.76 7.57 -12.20
CA THR A 33 7.15 7.59 -10.79
C THR A 33 6.88 8.95 -10.14
N THR A 34 6.55 8.92 -8.86
CA THR A 34 6.42 10.14 -8.06
C THR A 34 7.77 10.84 -7.94
N ARG A 35 7.86 12.10 -8.36
CA ARG A 35 9.11 12.90 -8.28
C ARG A 35 9.24 13.64 -6.97
N THR A 36 8.13 14.18 -6.50
CA THR A 36 8.07 14.99 -5.30
C THR A 36 6.83 14.65 -4.50
N ILE A 37 6.93 14.76 -3.18
CA ILE A 37 5.82 14.58 -2.25
C ILE A 37 5.69 15.81 -1.36
N SER A 38 4.46 16.20 -1.03
CA SER A 38 4.21 17.27 -0.06
C SER A 38 4.54 16.77 1.34
N ALA A 39 5.63 17.24 1.93
CA ALA A 39 6.14 16.78 3.21
C ALA A 39 6.94 17.86 3.95
N ALA A 40 7.15 17.62 5.25
CA ALA A 40 7.99 18.45 6.09
C ALA A 40 8.86 17.57 6.99
N TRP A 41 10.11 17.99 7.19
CA TRP A 41 11.01 17.34 8.15
C TRP A 41 10.77 17.90 9.54
N SER A 42 10.49 17.01 10.50
CA SER A 42 10.28 17.37 11.92
C SER A 42 9.35 18.57 12.13
N PRO A 43 8.16 18.61 11.49
CA PRO A 43 7.22 19.70 11.72
C PRO A 43 6.77 19.69 13.18
N PRO A 44 6.30 20.83 13.72
CA PRO A 44 5.63 20.84 15.02
C PRO A 44 4.48 19.80 15.02
N PRO A 45 4.33 19.01 16.09
CA PRO A 45 3.29 17.99 16.13
C PRO A 45 1.90 18.62 16.05
N ALA A 46 1.04 18.05 15.21
CA ALA A 46 -0.38 18.39 15.18
C ALA A 46 -1.10 17.77 16.39
N GLY A 47 -2.17 18.41 16.86
CA GLY A 47 -2.93 17.93 18.04
C GLY A 47 -3.62 16.58 17.78
N GLY A 48 -3.43 15.62 18.67
CA GLY A 48 -3.98 14.25 18.61
C GLY A 48 -4.12 13.65 20.02
N PRO A 49 -4.70 12.44 20.16
CA PRO A 49 -4.15 11.23 19.54
C PRO A 49 -4.69 10.90 18.14
N TRP A 50 -3.86 10.27 17.32
CA TRP A 50 -4.18 9.85 15.95
C TRP A 50 -4.19 8.32 15.82
N PRO A 51 -5.20 7.71 15.17
CA PRO A 51 -5.16 6.28 14.85
C PRO A 51 -3.94 5.96 13.99
N LEU A 52 -3.31 4.82 14.29
CA LEU A 52 -2.12 4.36 13.58
C LEU A 52 -2.51 3.46 12.41
N VAL A 53 -1.87 3.68 11.26
CA VAL A 53 -1.94 2.79 10.10
C VAL A 53 -0.53 2.36 9.70
N ALA A 54 -0.30 1.05 9.57
CA ALA A 54 0.96 0.49 9.09
C ALA A 54 0.90 0.11 7.61
N PHE A 55 1.99 0.35 6.87
CA PHE A 55 2.13 -0.01 5.46
C PHE A 55 3.29 -0.98 5.24
N SER A 56 3.03 -2.05 4.47
CA SER A 56 4.04 -2.99 3.96
C SER A 56 4.13 -2.90 2.42
N HIS A 57 5.33 -2.69 1.88
CA HIS A 57 5.56 -2.45 0.44
C HIS A 57 5.48 -3.73 -0.42
N CYS A 58 5.67 -3.63 -1.74
CA CYS A 58 5.78 -4.81 -2.63
C CYS A 58 7.05 -5.65 -2.39
N HIS A 59 7.19 -6.80 -3.04
CA HIS A 59 8.45 -7.55 -3.02
C HIS A 59 9.57 -6.70 -3.62
N GLU A 60 10.70 -6.57 -2.91
CA GLU A 60 11.89 -5.80 -3.37
C GLU A 60 11.58 -4.33 -3.69
N CYS A 61 10.54 -3.78 -3.08
CA CYS A 61 10.23 -2.36 -3.13
C CYS A 61 10.84 -1.66 -1.92
N THR A 62 10.32 -0.49 -1.57
CA THR A 62 10.80 0.23 -0.38
C THR A 62 9.63 0.86 0.37
N ARG A 63 9.88 1.30 1.60
CA ARG A 63 8.96 2.04 2.49
C ARG A 63 8.35 3.28 1.85
N PHE A 64 8.95 3.81 0.78
CA PHE A 64 8.46 4.98 0.06
C PHE A 64 7.56 4.64 -1.13
N SER A 65 7.28 3.36 -1.39
CA SER A 65 6.38 2.96 -2.49
C SER A 65 4.90 3.28 -2.27
N GLY A 66 4.51 3.66 -1.04
CA GLY A 66 3.15 4.03 -0.66
C GLY A 66 3.03 5.45 -0.11
N MET A 67 3.98 6.34 -0.40
CA MET A 67 4.01 7.71 0.10
C MET A 67 2.77 8.53 -0.28
N THR A 68 2.25 8.39 -1.49
CA THR A 68 1.02 9.10 -1.89
C THR A 68 -0.16 8.72 -1.00
N ILE A 69 -0.28 7.43 -0.66
CA ILE A 69 -1.33 6.92 0.24
C ILE A 69 -1.07 7.39 1.68
N ALA A 70 0.17 7.27 2.16
CA ALA A 70 0.56 7.67 3.50
C ALA A 70 0.35 9.17 3.74
N ALA A 71 0.75 10.02 2.79
CA ALA A 71 0.57 11.47 2.86
C ALA A 71 -0.92 11.85 2.91
N ARG A 72 -1.76 11.16 2.12
CA ARG A 72 -3.20 11.39 2.15
C ARG A 72 -3.83 10.95 3.47
N LEU A 73 -3.45 9.79 4.00
CA LEU A 73 -3.90 9.34 5.33
C LEU A 73 -3.50 10.35 6.41
N ALA A 74 -2.24 10.80 6.41
CA ALA A 74 -1.75 11.81 7.33
C ALA A 74 -2.55 13.12 7.25
N SER A 75 -2.90 13.57 6.05
CA SER A 75 -3.74 14.76 5.85
C SER A 75 -5.20 14.58 6.29
N HIS A 76 -5.62 13.36 6.64
CA HIS A 76 -6.98 13.02 7.07
C HIS A 76 -7.03 12.54 8.54
N GLY A 77 -5.99 12.81 9.32
CA GLY A 77 -5.98 12.57 10.76
C GLY A 77 -5.54 11.16 11.15
N PHE A 78 -4.60 10.58 10.41
CA PHE A 78 -3.94 9.33 10.79
C PHE A 78 -2.45 9.55 11.05
N ALA A 79 -1.89 8.80 11.99
CA ALA A 79 -0.46 8.55 12.00
C ALA A 79 -0.17 7.36 11.09
N VAL A 80 0.87 7.44 10.26
CA VAL A 80 1.23 6.37 9.33
C VAL A 80 2.67 5.96 9.54
N VAL A 81 2.90 4.65 9.65
CA VAL A 81 4.25 4.07 9.65
C VAL A 81 4.43 3.23 8.39
N THR A 82 5.44 3.54 7.59
CA THR A 82 5.83 2.74 6.43
C THR A 82 7.10 1.97 6.74
N VAL A 83 7.16 0.70 6.35
CA VAL A 83 8.17 -0.25 6.83
C VAL A 83 9.02 -0.72 5.66
N ASP A 84 10.35 -0.62 5.80
CA ASP A 84 11.28 -1.40 4.97
C ASP A 84 11.50 -2.76 5.62
N HIS A 85 11.58 -3.79 4.79
CA HIS A 85 11.82 -5.16 5.22
C HIS A 85 13.26 -5.55 4.91
N THR A 86 14.10 -5.68 5.94
CA THR A 86 15.55 -5.91 5.75
C THR A 86 15.79 -7.18 4.94
N GLY A 87 16.60 -7.08 3.89
CA GLY A 87 16.85 -8.17 2.96
C GLY A 87 15.76 -8.32 1.88
N ASN A 88 14.65 -7.58 1.92
CA ASN A 88 13.62 -7.62 0.88
C ASN A 88 13.26 -6.23 0.34
N THR A 89 14.26 -5.36 0.19
CA THR A 89 14.13 -4.02 -0.38
C THR A 89 14.66 -3.93 -1.82
N LEU A 90 14.42 -2.79 -2.48
CA LEU A 90 15.01 -2.48 -3.79
C LEU A 90 16.54 -2.52 -3.74
N TRP A 91 17.14 -2.15 -2.62
CA TRP A 91 18.59 -2.12 -2.46
C TRP A 91 19.17 -3.54 -2.48
N ASP A 92 18.56 -4.43 -1.70
CA ASP A 92 18.95 -5.84 -1.64
C ASP A 92 18.85 -6.48 -3.04
N GLN A 93 17.82 -6.12 -3.80
CA GLN A 93 17.68 -6.61 -5.18
C GLN A 93 18.72 -6.03 -6.14
N LEU A 94 19.07 -4.75 -6.04
CA LEU A 94 20.12 -4.14 -6.86
C LEU A 94 21.51 -4.72 -6.53
N ASP A 95 21.71 -5.16 -5.29
CA ASP A 95 22.90 -5.89 -4.84
C ASP A 95 22.85 -7.38 -5.17
N MET A 96 21.74 -7.86 -5.75
CA MET A 96 21.46 -9.27 -6.07
C MET A 96 21.50 -10.20 -4.83
N ASP A 97 21.12 -9.67 -3.66
CA ASP A 97 21.06 -10.36 -2.36
C ASP A 97 19.63 -10.31 -1.76
N GLY A 98 18.63 -10.09 -2.61
CA GLY A 98 17.22 -10.07 -2.23
C GLY A 98 16.74 -11.42 -1.69
N LEU A 99 16.13 -11.40 -0.50
CA LEU A 99 15.41 -12.52 0.07
C LEU A 99 14.24 -12.92 -0.85
N PRO A 100 13.98 -14.22 -1.03
CA PRO A 100 12.99 -14.70 -1.97
C PRO A 100 11.55 -14.40 -1.53
N LEU A 101 10.62 -14.46 -2.48
CA LEU A 101 9.18 -14.41 -2.23
C LEU A 101 8.70 -15.77 -1.70
N ASP A 102 8.86 -16.00 -0.40
CA ASP A 102 8.45 -17.24 0.28
C ASP A 102 7.86 -17.01 1.67
N GLY A 103 7.44 -18.09 2.34
CA GLY A 103 6.87 -18.05 3.69
C GLY A 103 7.83 -17.57 4.77
N THR A 104 9.14 -17.79 4.62
CA THR A 104 10.16 -17.34 5.58
C THR A 104 10.29 -15.83 5.53
N THR A 105 10.38 -15.27 4.31
CA THR A 105 10.40 -13.82 4.11
C THR A 105 9.08 -13.20 4.56
N LEU A 106 7.95 -13.86 4.31
CA LEU A 106 6.64 -13.39 4.78
C LEU A 106 6.58 -13.29 6.32
N ASP A 107 7.10 -14.29 7.03
CA ASP A 107 7.17 -14.30 8.49
C ASP A 107 8.07 -13.17 9.02
N LEU A 108 9.22 -12.95 8.39
CA LEU A 108 10.10 -11.81 8.69
C LEU A 108 9.34 -10.48 8.53
N ARG A 109 8.64 -10.31 7.41
CA ARG A 109 7.90 -9.08 7.10
C ARG A 109 6.79 -8.79 8.10
N VAL A 110 6.07 -9.82 8.58
CA VAL A 110 5.08 -9.68 9.65
C VAL A 110 5.73 -9.25 10.97
N GLY A 111 6.90 -9.80 11.29
CA GLY A 111 7.70 -9.37 12.45
C GLY A 111 8.15 -7.92 12.38
N ASP A 112 8.59 -7.46 11.20
CA ASP A 112 8.99 -6.07 10.98
C ASP A 112 7.81 -5.10 11.15
N VAL A 113 6.61 -5.45 10.66
CA VAL A 113 5.40 -4.63 10.90
C VAL A 113 5.10 -4.54 12.40
N ALA A 114 5.15 -5.66 13.12
CA ALA A 114 4.94 -5.68 14.57
C ALA A 114 5.96 -4.78 15.31
N PHE A 115 7.23 -4.89 14.93
CA PHE A 115 8.29 -4.05 15.45
C PHE A 115 8.01 -2.56 15.17
N ALA A 116 7.73 -2.20 13.91
CA ALA A 116 7.47 -0.81 13.52
C ALA A 116 6.26 -0.21 14.27
N VAL A 117 5.19 -0.97 14.47
CA VAL A 117 4.02 -0.54 15.26
C VAL A 117 4.39 -0.27 16.72
N ALA A 118 5.14 -1.17 17.35
CA ALA A 118 5.60 -0.99 18.72
C ALA A 118 6.51 0.25 18.86
N ARG A 119 7.41 0.47 17.89
CA ARG A 119 8.29 1.64 17.82
C ARG A 119 7.53 2.94 17.60
N ALA A 120 6.52 2.92 16.73
CA ALA A 120 5.62 4.04 16.48
C ALA A 120 4.92 4.50 17.77
N ARG A 121 4.38 3.54 18.55
CA ARG A 121 3.69 3.81 19.82
C ARG A 121 4.61 4.20 20.97
N GLY A 122 5.89 3.83 20.91
CA GLY A 122 6.86 4.10 21.96
C GLY A 122 7.77 5.28 21.65
N GLU A 123 8.99 4.96 21.21
CA GLU A 123 10.06 5.94 21.04
C GLU A 123 9.76 6.97 19.95
N LEU A 124 9.16 6.57 18.83
CA LEU A 124 8.91 7.51 17.74
C LEU A 124 7.83 8.54 18.12
N ALA A 125 6.75 8.12 18.80
CA ALA A 125 5.78 9.06 19.36
C ALA A 125 6.46 10.06 20.32
N SER A 126 7.37 9.56 21.18
CA SER A 126 8.12 10.40 22.12
C SER A 126 9.07 11.38 21.43
N MET A 127 9.78 10.93 20.39
CA MET A 127 10.74 11.74 19.62
C MET A 127 10.06 12.81 18.76
N THR A 128 8.91 12.47 18.17
CA THR A 128 8.19 13.36 17.25
C THR A 128 7.18 14.25 17.96
N GLY A 129 6.80 13.91 19.19
CA GLY A 129 5.69 14.55 19.91
C GLY A 129 4.31 14.21 19.35
N VAL A 130 4.23 13.28 18.39
CA VAL A 130 2.97 12.82 17.81
C VAL A 130 2.28 11.90 18.82
N ALA A 131 1.08 12.27 19.24
CA ALA A 131 0.24 11.41 20.07
C ALA A 131 -0.41 10.32 19.19
N ILE A 132 -0.18 9.05 19.54
CA ILE A 132 -0.76 7.89 18.85
C ILE A 132 -1.91 7.33 19.69
N ASP A 133 -3.03 7.02 19.04
CA ASP A 133 -4.17 6.36 19.67
C ASP A 133 -3.80 4.93 20.12
N PRO A 134 -4.08 4.53 21.38
CA PRO A 134 -3.81 3.18 21.86
C PRO A 134 -4.76 2.10 21.31
N GLY A 135 -5.85 2.48 20.64
CA GLY A 135 -6.86 1.58 20.07
C GLY A 135 -6.35 0.73 18.90
N PRO A 136 -7.20 -0.10 18.28
CA PRO A 136 -6.79 -0.96 17.17
C PRO A 136 -6.19 -0.17 15.99
N ILE A 137 -5.21 -0.75 15.31
CA ILE A 137 -4.53 -0.12 14.17
C ILE A 137 -5.14 -0.52 12.83
N GLY A 138 -4.92 0.28 11.80
CA GLY A 138 -5.06 -0.16 10.42
C GLY A 138 -3.78 -0.82 9.91
N VAL A 139 -3.89 -1.78 9.00
CA VAL A 139 -2.74 -2.30 8.25
C VAL A 139 -3.09 -2.39 6.77
N PHE A 140 -2.18 -1.97 5.89
CA PHE A 140 -2.34 -2.19 4.45
C PHE A 140 -1.04 -2.55 3.78
N GLY A 141 -1.13 -3.13 2.60
CA GLY A 141 0.06 -3.38 1.82
C GLY A 141 -0.19 -3.68 0.36
N HIS A 142 0.87 -3.54 -0.42
CA HIS A 142 0.87 -3.71 -1.87
C HIS A 142 1.58 -5.00 -2.27
N SER A 143 1.00 -5.78 -3.17
CA SER A 143 1.61 -7.02 -3.67
C SER A 143 1.92 -7.99 -2.52
N PHE A 144 3.19 -8.37 -2.31
CA PHE A 144 3.62 -9.15 -1.15
C PHE A 144 3.23 -8.50 0.21
N GLY A 145 3.16 -7.17 0.25
CA GLY A 145 2.63 -6.42 1.37
C GLY A 145 1.14 -6.67 1.64
N SER A 146 0.33 -7.02 0.63
CA SER A 146 -1.07 -7.43 0.81
C SER A 146 -1.15 -8.72 1.62
N VAL A 147 -0.31 -9.71 1.27
CA VAL A 147 -0.18 -10.97 2.02
C VAL A 147 0.34 -10.71 3.43
N THR A 148 1.34 -9.82 3.57
CA THR A 148 1.89 -9.41 4.87
C THR A 148 0.80 -8.78 5.76
N ALA A 149 -0.02 -7.87 5.22
CA ALA A 149 -1.11 -7.23 5.94
C ALA A 149 -2.18 -8.25 6.38
N GLY A 150 -2.56 -9.18 5.51
CA GLY A 150 -3.50 -10.25 5.83
C GLY A 150 -2.99 -11.18 6.94
N LEU A 151 -1.74 -11.63 6.84
CA LEU A 151 -1.14 -12.52 7.84
C LEU A 151 -0.95 -11.79 9.18
N TYR A 152 -0.55 -10.52 9.14
CA TYR A 152 -0.45 -9.70 10.34
C TYR A 152 -1.82 -9.56 11.02
N ALA A 153 -2.89 -9.28 10.26
CA ALA A 153 -4.25 -9.19 10.78
C ALA A 153 -4.73 -10.51 11.40
N GLN A 154 -4.49 -11.64 10.74
CA GLN A 154 -4.86 -12.96 11.27
C GLN A 154 -4.15 -13.30 12.58
N ARG A 155 -2.84 -12.98 12.70
CA ARG A 155 -2.04 -13.28 13.90
C ARG A 155 -2.28 -12.31 15.05
N ASN A 156 -2.72 -11.08 14.76
CA ASN A 156 -2.85 -10.00 15.74
C ASN A 156 -4.28 -9.41 15.74
N GLY A 157 -5.31 -10.23 15.57
CA GLY A 157 -6.69 -9.76 15.36
C GLY A 157 -7.22 -8.81 16.44
N ALA A 158 -6.80 -8.97 17.69
CA ALA A 158 -7.19 -8.04 18.78
C ALA A 158 -6.55 -6.64 18.65
N GLU A 159 -5.45 -6.51 17.91
CA GLU A 159 -4.72 -5.26 17.70
C GLU A 159 -5.07 -4.59 16.37
N VAL A 160 -5.75 -5.30 15.46
CA VAL A 160 -6.06 -4.82 14.10
C VAL A 160 -7.54 -4.46 13.97
N GLY A 161 -7.81 -3.18 13.72
CA GLY A 161 -9.15 -2.65 13.52
C GLY A 161 -9.64 -2.73 12.08
N ALA A 162 -8.72 -2.83 11.09
CA ALA A 162 -9.05 -2.99 9.68
C ALA A 162 -7.80 -3.36 8.85
N ALA A 163 -7.97 -4.12 7.76
CA ALA A 163 -6.87 -4.48 6.86
C ALA A 163 -7.20 -4.24 5.37
N PHE A 164 -6.24 -3.73 4.59
CA PHE A 164 -6.44 -3.43 3.17
C PHE A 164 -5.34 -4.04 2.27
N GLY A 165 -5.73 -4.81 1.26
CA GLY A 165 -4.83 -5.39 0.26
C GLY A 165 -4.87 -4.66 -1.09
N LEU A 166 -3.70 -4.25 -1.60
CA LEU A 166 -3.56 -3.57 -2.88
C LEU A 166 -2.91 -4.50 -3.92
N ALA A 167 -3.60 -4.74 -5.04
CA ALA A 167 -3.06 -5.43 -6.22
C ALA A 167 -2.40 -6.80 -5.93
N ALA A 168 -2.89 -7.51 -4.92
CA ALA A 168 -2.59 -8.93 -4.69
C ALA A 168 -3.58 -9.55 -3.69
N PRO A 169 -3.90 -10.84 -3.84
CA PRO A 169 -4.73 -11.56 -2.89
C PRO A 169 -4.00 -11.81 -1.57
N MET A 170 -4.61 -11.46 -0.43
CA MET A 170 -4.07 -11.79 0.89
C MET A 170 -3.90 -13.30 1.08
N GLU A 171 -4.96 -14.09 0.88
CA GLU A 171 -4.89 -15.57 0.80
C GLU A 171 -4.69 -16.02 -0.64
N ASN A 172 -3.67 -16.83 -0.87
CA ASN A 172 -3.30 -17.33 -2.20
C ASN A 172 -2.46 -18.62 -2.08
N PRO A 173 -2.37 -19.43 -3.14
CA PRO A 173 -1.65 -20.71 -3.10
C PRO A 173 -0.13 -20.56 -3.22
N LEU A 174 0.39 -19.41 -3.68
CA LEU A 174 1.83 -19.18 -3.85
C LEU A 174 2.53 -18.92 -2.50
N LEU A 175 1.85 -18.19 -1.61
CA LEU A 175 2.28 -17.87 -0.25
C LEU A 175 1.22 -18.36 0.74
N PRO A 176 1.19 -19.66 1.05
CA PRO A 176 0.23 -20.21 2.00
C PRO A 176 0.49 -19.65 3.41
N GLY A 177 -0.58 -19.46 4.18
CA GLY A 177 -0.49 -19.04 5.58
C GLY A 177 -1.60 -18.09 6.01
N VAL A 178 -2.18 -17.36 5.06
CA VAL A 178 -3.38 -16.54 5.30
C VAL A 178 -4.64 -17.35 5.02
N THR A 179 -5.59 -17.32 5.95
CA THR A 179 -6.94 -17.85 5.80
C THR A 179 -7.93 -16.70 5.97
N ILE A 180 -8.51 -16.19 4.88
CA ILE A 180 -9.38 -15.00 4.90
C ILE A 180 -10.54 -15.13 5.88
N THR A 181 -11.11 -16.33 6.02
CA THR A 181 -12.23 -16.59 6.93
C THR A 181 -11.84 -16.54 8.41
N GLU A 182 -10.55 -16.43 8.73
CA GLU A 182 -10.02 -16.27 10.10
C GLU A 182 -9.69 -14.79 10.42
N ILE A 183 -9.97 -13.85 9.52
CA ILE A 183 -9.73 -12.41 9.75
C ILE A 183 -11.06 -11.71 10.01
N ASP A 184 -11.37 -11.49 11.29
CA ASP A 184 -12.62 -10.86 11.74
C ASP A 184 -12.66 -9.34 11.48
N ALA A 185 -11.50 -8.70 11.31
CA ALA A 185 -11.41 -7.28 11.03
C ALA A 185 -12.05 -6.93 9.66
N PRO A 186 -12.66 -5.75 9.51
CA PRO A 186 -13.08 -5.24 8.21
C PRO A 186 -11.97 -5.30 7.15
N LEU A 187 -12.31 -5.74 5.94
CA LEU A 187 -11.35 -5.96 4.86
C LEU A 187 -11.58 -5.09 3.63
N GLY A 188 -10.51 -4.52 3.09
CA GLY A 188 -10.50 -3.78 1.84
C GLY A 188 -9.63 -4.44 0.78
N PHE A 189 -10.06 -4.39 -0.48
CA PHE A 189 -9.34 -5.01 -1.61
C PHE A 189 -9.32 -4.07 -2.83
N LEU A 190 -8.16 -3.90 -3.45
CA LEU A 190 -8.04 -3.23 -4.75
C LEU A 190 -7.56 -4.23 -5.81
N VAL A 191 -8.35 -4.38 -6.86
CA VAL A 191 -8.01 -5.12 -8.08
C VAL A 191 -7.51 -4.15 -9.13
N ALA A 192 -6.28 -4.36 -9.62
CA ALA A 192 -5.77 -3.69 -10.80
C ALA A 192 -6.08 -4.58 -12.01
N ARG A 193 -7.05 -4.18 -12.86
CA ARG A 193 -7.61 -5.12 -13.85
C ARG A 193 -6.62 -5.57 -14.92
N GLU A 194 -5.60 -4.76 -15.21
CA GLU A 194 -4.53 -5.07 -16.15
C GLU A 194 -3.20 -5.36 -15.40
N ASP A 195 -3.28 -5.93 -14.20
CA ASP A 195 -2.15 -6.49 -13.45
C ASP A 195 -1.50 -7.72 -14.11
N ASN A 196 -0.52 -7.45 -14.97
CA ASN A 196 0.26 -8.47 -15.67
C ASN A 196 1.25 -9.26 -14.77
N SER A 197 1.34 -8.94 -13.48
CA SER A 197 2.25 -9.64 -12.55
C SER A 197 1.58 -10.82 -11.87
N ILE A 198 0.31 -10.66 -11.46
CA ILE A 198 -0.48 -11.74 -10.86
C ILE A 198 -1.47 -12.38 -11.85
N SER A 199 -1.64 -11.76 -13.02
CA SER A 199 -2.59 -12.13 -14.07
C SER A 199 -4.06 -12.12 -13.61
N GLU A 200 -4.98 -12.43 -14.53
CA GLU A 200 -6.40 -12.55 -14.20
C GLU A 200 -6.67 -13.61 -13.13
N LEU A 201 -5.84 -14.66 -13.05
CA LEU A 201 -5.92 -15.65 -11.98
C LEU A 201 -5.73 -15.01 -10.60
N GLY A 202 -4.76 -14.09 -10.46
CA GLY A 202 -4.56 -13.34 -9.22
C GLY A 202 -5.71 -12.39 -8.92
N ASN A 203 -6.27 -11.74 -9.94
CA ASN A 203 -7.46 -10.89 -9.79
C ASN A 203 -8.67 -11.69 -9.33
N GLU A 204 -8.90 -12.89 -9.87
CA GLU A 204 -9.94 -13.82 -9.43
C GLU A 204 -9.75 -14.23 -7.97
N LEU A 205 -8.51 -14.46 -7.52
CA LEU A 205 -8.22 -14.73 -6.11
C LEU A 205 -8.53 -13.52 -5.21
N ILE A 206 -8.26 -12.29 -5.64
CA ILE A 206 -8.65 -11.08 -4.88
C ILE A 206 -10.17 -11.00 -4.76
N ARG A 207 -10.90 -11.23 -5.85
CA ARG A 207 -12.38 -11.28 -5.83
C ARG A 207 -12.88 -12.41 -4.92
N GLY A 208 -12.24 -13.57 -4.96
CA GLY A 208 -12.54 -14.70 -4.07
C GLY A 208 -12.30 -14.38 -2.59
N ASN A 209 -11.22 -13.67 -2.26
CA ASN A 209 -10.94 -13.19 -0.91
C ASN A 209 -12.01 -12.20 -0.45
N PHE A 210 -12.38 -11.25 -1.31
CA PHE A 210 -13.50 -10.35 -1.04
C PHE A 210 -14.80 -11.10 -0.79
N MET A 211 -15.14 -12.14 -1.56
CA MET A 211 -16.37 -12.92 -1.35
C MET A 211 -16.36 -13.79 -0.09
N ARG A 212 -15.17 -14.15 0.43
CA ARG A 212 -15.02 -15.06 1.59
C ARG A 212 -14.73 -14.37 2.92
N ALA A 213 -14.38 -13.08 2.96
CA ALA A 213 -14.24 -12.31 4.20
C ALA A 213 -15.42 -12.53 5.19
N PRO A 214 -15.18 -12.77 6.48
CA PRO A 214 -16.27 -13.12 7.40
C PRO A 214 -17.09 -11.89 7.84
N GLY A 215 -16.51 -10.69 7.80
CA GLY A 215 -17.12 -9.43 8.21
C GLY A 215 -17.33 -8.41 7.08
N PRO A 216 -17.52 -7.12 7.42
CA PRO A 216 -17.66 -6.03 6.45
C PRO A 216 -16.48 -6.00 5.48
N ALA A 217 -16.79 -5.92 4.19
CA ALA A 217 -15.74 -5.91 3.18
C ALA A 217 -16.04 -4.92 2.05
N TRP A 218 -14.99 -4.32 1.52
CA TRP A 218 -15.04 -3.45 0.34
C TRP A 218 -14.05 -3.91 -0.70
N LYS A 219 -14.47 -3.85 -1.96
CA LYS A 219 -13.61 -4.10 -3.11
C LYS A 219 -13.74 -2.95 -4.09
N LEU A 220 -12.63 -2.50 -4.65
CA LEU A 220 -12.65 -1.71 -5.87
C LEU A 220 -11.86 -2.42 -6.98
N GLU A 221 -12.32 -2.25 -8.22
CA GLU A 221 -11.55 -2.64 -9.39
C GLU A 221 -11.26 -1.41 -10.24
N VAL A 222 -10.00 -1.23 -10.60
CA VAL A 222 -9.54 -0.09 -11.40
C VAL A 222 -9.23 -0.56 -12.81
N ALA A 223 -10.00 -0.06 -13.78
CA ALA A 223 -9.80 -0.35 -15.20
C ALA A 223 -8.48 0.24 -15.69
N ASP A 224 -7.84 -0.45 -16.63
CA ASP A 224 -6.55 -0.10 -17.23
C ASP A 224 -5.41 0.13 -16.21
N ALA A 225 -5.55 -0.35 -14.97
CA ALA A 225 -4.52 -0.29 -13.94
C ALA A 225 -3.67 -1.56 -13.94
N GLY A 226 -2.35 -1.38 -13.87
CA GLY A 226 -1.38 -2.46 -13.70
C GLY A 226 -0.90 -2.59 -12.25
N HIS A 227 -0.03 -3.58 -12.03
CA HIS A 227 0.42 -3.98 -10.69
C HIS A 227 0.99 -2.83 -9.86
N TRP A 228 1.78 -1.94 -10.48
CA TRP A 228 2.39 -0.78 -9.82
C TRP A 228 1.61 0.52 -10.02
N SER A 229 0.43 0.53 -10.65
CA SER A 229 -0.37 1.77 -10.79
C SER A 229 -0.74 2.41 -9.45
N VAL A 230 -0.68 1.65 -8.35
CA VAL A 230 -0.93 2.11 -6.98
C VAL A 230 0.33 2.56 -6.24
N SER A 231 1.50 2.45 -6.86
CA SER A 231 2.83 2.63 -6.25
C SER A 231 3.52 3.90 -6.72
N ASP A 232 4.21 4.56 -5.80
CA ASP A 232 5.09 5.69 -6.09
C ASP A 232 6.35 5.28 -6.89
N LEU A 233 6.68 3.98 -6.92
CA LEU A 233 7.85 3.42 -7.61
C LEU A 233 7.58 2.92 -9.03
N VAL A 234 6.37 3.11 -9.56
CA VAL A 234 6.04 2.64 -10.91
C VAL A 234 7.02 3.21 -11.94
N GLY A 235 7.64 2.32 -12.71
CA GLY A 235 8.62 2.65 -13.73
C GLY A 235 10.00 3.09 -13.23
N VAL A 236 10.30 3.06 -11.93
CA VAL A 236 11.65 3.42 -11.40
C VAL A 236 12.72 2.46 -11.90
N VAL A 237 12.38 1.16 -11.98
CA VAL A 237 13.21 0.12 -12.60
C VAL A 237 12.35 -0.69 -13.57
N PRO A 238 12.95 -1.40 -14.55
CA PRO A 238 12.18 -2.19 -15.51
C PRO A 238 11.22 -3.19 -14.86
N ALA A 239 11.59 -3.76 -13.72
CA ALA A 239 10.73 -4.68 -12.95
C ALA A 239 9.42 -4.04 -12.47
N PHE A 240 9.37 -2.71 -12.31
CA PHE A 240 8.19 -1.97 -11.82
C PHE A 240 7.41 -1.28 -12.94
N ALA A 241 7.66 -1.65 -14.20
CA ALA A 241 7.00 -1.03 -15.35
C ALA A 241 5.48 -1.31 -15.44
N PRO A 242 4.95 -2.51 -15.14
CA PRO A 242 3.52 -2.80 -15.29
C PRO A 242 2.63 -1.88 -14.45
N GLY A 243 1.95 -0.93 -15.12
CA GLY A 243 1.11 0.07 -14.47
C GLY A 243 1.36 1.52 -14.91
N CYS A 244 2.28 1.74 -15.85
CA CYS A 244 2.46 3.02 -16.52
C CYS A 244 2.88 2.84 -17.99
N GLY A 245 2.51 3.79 -18.85
CA GLY A 245 2.84 3.78 -20.27
C GLY A 245 2.02 2.75 -21.05
N ASP A 246 2.61 2.20 -22.11
CA ASP A 246 1.95 1.22 -22.95
C ASP A 246 2.11 -0.20 -22.39
N GLY A 247 1.10 -1.03 -22.62
CA GLY A 247 1.05 -2.42 -22.19
C GLY A 247 0.24 -3.29 -23.15
N THR A 248 0.09 -4.53 -22.75
CA THR A 248 -0.71 -5.53 -23.46
C THR A 248 -1.87 -5.94 -22.58
N ARG A 249 -3.10 -5.91 -23.10
CA ARG A 249 -4.29 -6.30 -22.37
C ARG A 249 -4.24 -7.78 -22.01
N GLN A 250 -4.64 -8.10 -20.79
CA GLN A 250 -4.71 -9.49 -20.33
C GLN A 250 -5.83 -10.29 -20.99
N THR A 251 -6.92 -9.61 -21.33
CA THR A 251 -8.15 -10.26 -21.81
C THR A 251 -8.05 -10.72 -23.26
N ASP A 252 -7.40 -9.94 -24.13
CA ASP A 252 -7.39 -10.16 -25.58
C ASP A 252 -6.01 -9.97 -26.24
N GLY A 253 -4.98 -9.62 -25.47
CA GLY A 253 -3.63 -9.43 -25.97
C GLY A 253 -3.44 -8.17 -26.83
N GLN A 254 -4.42 -7.27 -26.90
CA GLN A 254 -4.29 -6.05 -27.69
C GLN A 254 -3.40 -5.01 -26.98
N PRO A 255 -2.66 -4.18 -27.74
CA PRO A 255 -1.98 -3.02 -27.17
C PRO A 255 -2.98 -2.07 -26.52
N PHE A 256 -2.62 -1.52 -25.36
CA PHE A 256 -3.35 -0.45 -24.71
C PHE A 256 -2.37 0.45 -23.93
N THR A 257 -2.87 1.56 -23.43
CA THR A 257 -2.11 2.43 -22.53
C THR A 257 -2.74 2.30 -21.14
N TYR A 258 -1.92 2.06 -20.12
CA TYR A 258 -2.37 2.08 -18.73
C TYR A 258 -2.98 3.45 -18.40
N LEU A 259 -3.90 3.50 -17.43
CA LEU A 259 -4.34 4.79 -16.90
C LEU A 259 -3.13 5.61 -16.40
N PRO A 260 -3.19 6.95 -16.38
CA PRO A 260 -2.10 7.77 -15.87
C PRO A 260 -1.71 7.35 -14.46
N ALA A 261 -0.41 7.18 -14.20
CA ALA A 261 0.07 6.63 -12.93
C ALA A 261 -0.35 7.48 -11.72
N GLU A 262 -0.39 8.81 -11.87
CA GLU A 262 -0.92 9.72 -10.86
C GLU A 262 -2.40 9.43 -10.54
N THR A 263 -3.22 9.16 -11.56
CA THR A 263 -4.63 8.80 -11.40
C THR A 263 -4.77 7.48 -10.64
N GLY A 264 -3.98 6.46 -10.99
CA GLY A 264 -3.97 5.17 -10.28
C GLY A 264 -3.65 5.32 -8.80
N ARG A 265 -2.57 6.06 -8.48
CA ARG A 265 -2.20 6.36 -7.09
C ARG A 265 -3.25 7.19 -6.36
N ALA A 266 -3.84 8.18 -7.02
CA ALA A 266 -4.87 9.03 -6.42
C ALA A 266 -6.14 8.24 -6.08
N ILE A 267 -6.55 7.30 -6.95
CA ILE A 267 -7.66 6.37 -6.69
C ILE A 267 -7.33 5.50 -5.48
N ALA A 268 -6.17 4.83 -5.48
CA ALA A 268 -5.76 3.98 -4.35
C ALA A 268 -5.74 4.78 -3.03
N ALA A 269 -5.13 5.96 -3.02
CA ALA A 269 -5.07 6.82 -1.85
C ALA A 269 -6.47 7.23 -1.37
N ALA A 270 -7.37 7.63 -2.27
CA ALA A 270 -8.73 8.03 -1.93
C ALA A 270 -9.51 6.90 -1.25
N TYR A 271 -9.46 5.68 -1.79
CA TYR A 271 -10.19 4.55 -1.25
C TYR A 271 -9.58 3.98 0.02
N VAL A 272 -8.25 3.86 0.11
CA VAL A 272 -7.60 3.43 1.35
C VAL A 272 -7.90 4.42 2.48
N THR A 273 -7.88 5.72 2.18
CA THR A 273 -8.26 6.75 3.16
C THR A 273 -9.73 6.62 3.57
N ALA A 274 -10.65 6.49 2.60
CA ALA A 274 -12.06 6.34 2.91
C ALA A 274 -12.33 5.06 3.73
N PHE A 275 -11.68 3.95 3.40
CA PHE A 275 -11.77 2.70 4.14
C PHE A 275 -11.36 2.85 5.60
N PHE A 276 -10.18 3.42 5.87
CA PHE A 276 -9.74 3.60 7.26
C PHE A 276 -10.55 4.67 8.00
N LYS A 277 -11.05 5.70 7.32
CA LYS A 277 -12.00 6.65 7.95
C LYS A 277 -13.32 5.98 8.32
N ALA A 278 -13.88 5.15 7.46
CA ALA A 278 -15.12 4.44 7.75
C ALA A 278 -14.93 3.45 8.91
N THR A 279 -13.85 2.67 8.89
CA THR A 279 -13.64 1.55 9.80
C THR A 279 -13.02 1.92 11.14
N LEU A 280 -12.09 2.88 11.18
CA LEU A 280 -11.39 3.28 12.41
C LEU A 280 -11.96 4.54 13.05
N LEU A 281 -12.65 5.40 12.29
CA LEU A 281 -13.23 6.65 12.78
C LEU A 281 -14.77 6.68 12.75
N GLY A 282 -15.43 5.68 12.15
CA GLY A 282 -16.88 5.68 11.99
C GLY A 282 -17.39 6.83 11.11
N ASP A 283 -16.59 7.30 10.15
CA ASP A 283 -16.95 8.42 9.29
C ASP A 283 -18.02 8.01 8.26
N ALA A 284 -19.25 8.45 8.48
CA ALA A 284 -20.40 8.13 7.63
C ALA A 284 -20.26 8.64 6.18
N GLY A 285 -19.51 9.74 5.96
CA GLY A 285 -19.26 10.25 4.61
C GLY A 285 -18.28 9.36 3.85
N ALA A 286 -17.28 8.81 4.56
CA ALA A 286 -16.36 7.83 4.01
C ALA A 286 -17.05 6.50 3.70
N GLU A 287 -17.93 6.03 4.59
CA GLU A 287 -18.76 4.85 4.34
C GLU A 287 -19.65 5.04 3.11
N ALA A 288 -20.33 6.19 3.00
CA ALA A 288 -21.12 6.54 1.82
C ALA A 288 -20.27 6.60 0.54
N TYR A 289 -19.05 7.12 0.61
CA TYR A 289 -18.13 7.15 -0.55
C TYR A 289 -17.72 5.74 -1.00
N LEU A 290 -17.48 4.82 -0.07
CA LEU A 290 -17.10 3.45 -0.40
C LEU A 290 -18.26 2.67 -1.04
N SER A 291 -19.47 2.91 -0.54
CA SER A 291 -20.70 2.22 -0.99
C SER A 291 -21.40 2.90 -2.16
N ALA A 292 -20.92 4.06 -2.62
CA ALA A 292 -21.51 4.76 -3.74
C ALA A 292 -21.36 3.97 -5.05
N GLU A 293 -22.48 3.76 -5.75
CA GLU A 293 -22.46 3.27 -7.12
C GLU A 293 -21.67 4.24 -8.01
N ARG A 294 -20.83 3.68 -8.86
CA ARG A 294 -20.06 4.43 -9.85
C ARG A 294 -20.47 3.94 -11.23
N PRO A 295 -20.66 4.85 -12.20
CA PRO A 295 -20.83 4.45 -13.59
C PRO A 295 -19.68 3.55 -14.02
N GLU A 296 -19.96 2.57 -14.88
CA GLU A 296 -18.91 1.80 -15.53
C GLU A 296 -17.91 2.75 -16.21
N GLY A 297 -16.62 2.50 -15.99
CA GLY A 297 -15.55 3.39 -16.38
C GLY A 297 -14.26 3.02 -15.66
N THR A 298 -13.55 4.01 -15.12
CA THR A 298 -12.25 3.81 -14.49
C THR A 298 -12.30 3.00 -13.19
N VAL A 299 -13.38 3.07 -12.41
CA VAL A 299 -13.48 2.35 -11.13
C VAL A 299 -14.87 1.78 -10.89
N THR A 300 -14.93 0.49 -10.56
CA THR A 300 -16.11 -0.15 -9.96
C THR A 300 -15.86 -0.41 -8.48
N ALA A 301 -16.90 -0.31 -7.65
CA ALA A 301 -16.79 -0.55 -6.22
C ALA A 301 -17.95 -1.41 -5.72
N GLU A 302 -17.65 -2.31 -4.80
CA GLU A 302 -18.59 -3.23 -4.17
C GLU A 302 -18.35 -3.23 -2.65
N ALA A 303 -19.43 -3.37 -1.89
CA ALA A 303 -19.42 -3.45 -0.44
C ALA A 303 -20.36 -4.58 0.02
N ARG A 304 -20.07 -5.17 1.18
CA ARG A 304 -20.94 -6.16 1.82
C ARG A 304 -20.80 -6.18 3.34
#